data_AF-A0A419JBM9-F1
#
_entry.id   AF-A0A419JBM9-F1
#
_cell.length_a   1.000
_cell.length_b   1.000
_cell.length_c   1.000
_cell.angle_alpha   90.00
_cell.angle_beta   90.00
_cell.angle_gamma   90.00
#
_symmetry.space_group_name_H-M   'P 1'
#
loop_
_entity.id
_entity.type
_entity.pdbx_description
1 polymer ?
#
loop_
_entity_poly.entity_id
_entity_poly.type
_entity_poly.pdbx_seq_one_letter_code
_entity_poly.pdbx_strand_id
1 'polypeptide(L)'
;MTTKRIIPCLDTTFDESGKAVVVKGIEFESLRYAGDPVELARRYVEQKADELVFLDISASTDDRATMTDVIRRVADVVTIPFCVGGGIASFSDFERVLDAGADKVGINTAAVKNPELIREVA
;
A
#
# COMPACT_ATOMS: atom_id res chain seq x y z
N MET A 1 -10.67 22.46 -14.40
CA MET A 1 -9.84 22.66 -13.18
C MET A 1 -9.55 21.30 -12.59
N THR A 2 -8.29 21.01 -12.27
CA THR A 2 -7.96 19.86 -11.43
C THR A 2 -8.34 20.18 -9.98
N THR A 3 -9.20 19.35 -9.40
CA THR A 3 -9.67 19.49 -8.01
C THR A 3 -8.58 19.04 -7.04
N LYS A 4 -8.66 19.51 -5.80
CA LYS A 4 -7.79 19.00 -4.72
C LYS A 4 -8.30 17.62 -4.32
N ARG A 5 -7.37 16.68 -4.08
CA ARG A 5 -7.65 15.32 -3.58
C ARG A 5 -7.19 15.20 -2.14
N ILE A 6 -7.97 14.50 -1.32
CA ILE A 6 -7.65 14.10 0.04
C ILE A 6 -7.40 12.59 0.05
N ILE A 7 -6.17 12.21 0.37
CA ILE A 7 -5.67 10.84 0.20
C ILE A 7 -5.12 10.35 1.55
N PRO A 8 -5.88 9.52 2.29
CA PRO A 8 -5.38 8.83 3.46
C PRO A 8 -4.26 7.85 3.09
N CYS A 9 -3.20 7.84 3.89
CA CYS A 9 -2.11 6.87 3.80
C CYS A 9 -2.20 5.89 4.97
N LEU A 10 -2.14 4.60 4.67
CA LEU A 10 -2.23 3.51 5.64
C LEU A 10 -0.89 2.77 5.63
N ASP A 11 -0.06 3.07 6.63
CA ASP A 11 1.20 2.36 6.86
C ASP A 11 0.86 0.97 7.41
N THR A 12 1.15 -0.06 6.61
CA THR A 12 0.69 -1.43 6.85
C THR A 12 1.89 -2.34 7.09
N THR A 13 1.76 -3.22 8.07
CA THR A 13 2.73 -4.27 8.41
C THR A 13 1.98 -5.51 8.91
N PHE A 14 2.69 -6.52 9.37
CA PHE A 14 2.13 -7.70 10.02
C PHE A 14 2.42 -7.66 11.53
N ASP A 15 1.44 -8.05 12.33
CA ASP A 15 1.64 -8.30 13.75
C ASP A 15 2.35 -9.64 13.99
N GLU A 16 2.66 -9.94 15.26
CA GLU A 16 3.36 -11.18 15.64
C GLU A 16 2.61 -12.46 15.27
N SER A 17 1.30 -12.39 14.99
CA SER A 17 0.48 -13.51 14.54
C SER A 17 0.43 -13.67 13.02
N GLY A 18 1.09 -12.77 12.28
CA GLY A 18 1.06 -12.72 10.82
C GLY A 18 -0.20 -12.05 10.27
N LYS A 19 -0.96 -11.33 11.10
CA LYS A 19 -2.14 -10.59 10.64
C LYS A 19 -1.72 -9.20 10.17
N ALA A 20 -2.25 -8.78 9.01
CA ALA A 20 -2.04 -7.44 8.50
C ALA A 20 -2.69 -6.38 9.40
N VAL A 21 -1.95 -5.34 9.71
CA VAL A 21 -2.34 -4.26 10.61
C VAL A 21 -1.85 -2.93 10.07
N VAL A 22 -2.67 -1.90 10.25
CA VAL A 22 -2.25 -0.51 10.04
C VAL A 22 -1.63 -0.01 11.33
N VAL A 23 -0.51 0.69 11.22
CA VAL A 23 0.20 1.23 12.37
C VAL A 23 0.28 2.74 12.30
N LYS A 24 0.41 3.36 13.47
CA LYS A 24 0.77 4.77 13.64
C LYS A 24 1.89 4.85 14.65
N GLY A 25 2.90 5.66 14.36
CA GLY A 25 4.02 5.90 15.27
C GLY A 25 4.55 7.30 15.10
N ILE A 26 5.43 7.69 16.02
CA ILE A 26 6.26 8.88 15.86
C ILE A 26 7.63 8.34 15.44
N GLU A 27 8.12 8.74 14.26
CA GLU A 27 9.45 8.36 13.76
C GLU A 27 9.72 6.84 13.68
N PHE A 28 8.68 6.04 13.41
CA PHE A 28 8.74 4.56 13.43
C PHE A 28 9.10 3.95 14.80
N GLU A 29 9.15 4.77 15.85
CA GLU A 29 9.24 4.34 17.23
C GLU A 29 7.83 4.21 17.83
N SER A 30 7.69 3.29 18.79
CA SER A 30 6.43 3.07 19.52
C SER A 30 5.22 2.84 18.59
N LEU A 31 5.38 2.01 17.56
CA LEU A 31 4.29 1.67 16.64
C LEU A 31 3.06 1.18 17.41
N ARG A 32 1.93 1.82 17.18
CA ARG A 32 0.64 1.45 17.75
C ARG A 32 -0.28 0.95 16.65
N TYR A 33 -0.96 -0.16 16.94
CA TYR A 33 -1.99 -0.69 16.07
C TYR A 33 -3.15 0.31 15.94
N ALA A 34 -3.47 0.65 14.69
CA ALA A 34 -4.53 1.57 14.32
C ALA A 34 -5.77 0.86 13.75
N GLY A 35 -5.64 -0.40 13.30
CA GLY A 35 -6.77 -1.22 12.86
C GLY A 35 -6.40 -2.22 11.76
N ASP A 36 -7.41 -2.94 11.26
CA ASP A 36 -7.30 -3.78 10.07
C ASP A 36 -7.30 -2.91 8.79
N PRO A 37 -6.39 -3.17 7.82
CA PRO A 37 -6.29 -2.36 6.61
C PRO A 37 -7.56 -2.38 5.76
N VAL A 38 -8.27 -3.50 5.68
CA VAL A 38 -9.50 -3.65 4.88
C VAL A 38 -10.66 -2.88 5.51
N GLU A 39 -10.79 -2.98 6.84
CA GLU A 39 -11.81 -2.22 7.58
C GLU A 39 -11.58 -0.71 7.49
N LEU A 40 -10.34 -0.25 7.64
CA LEU A 40 -9.99 1.16 7.52
C LEU A 40 -10.16 1.69 6.09
N ALA A 41 -9.84 0.88 5.08
CA ALA A 41 -10.08 1.21 3.69
C ALA A 41 -11.55 1.50 3.42
N ARG A 42 -12.45 0.57 3.83
CA ARG A 42 -13.89 0.74 3.71
C ARG A 42 -14.37 2.01 4.42
N ARG A 43 -13.87 2.25 5.63
CA ARG A 43 -14.21 3.45 6.40
C ARG A 43 -13.82 4.73 5.69
N TYR A 44 -12.63 4.79 5.07
CA TYR A 44 -12.20 5.97 4.34
C TYR A 44 -13.00 6.20 3.04
N VAL A 45 -13.40 5.13 2.35
CA VAL A 45 -14.35 5.21 1.22
C VAL A 45 -15.68 5.81 1.66
N GLU A 46 -16.25 5.34 2.77
CA GLU A 46 -17.49 5.89 3.33
C GLU A 46 -17.36 7.36 3.71
N GLN A 47 -16.18 7.75 4.22
CA GLN A 47 -15.80 9.13 4.56
C GLN A 47 -15.45 10.01 3.36
N LYS A 48 -15.59 9.49 2.12
CA LYS A 48 -15.38 10.23 0.86
C LYS A 48 -13.92 10.63 0.62
N ALA A 49 -12.98 9.76 1.01
CA ALA A 49 -11.61 9.87 0.49
C ALA A 49 -11.64 9.82 -1.05
N ASP A 50 -10.77 10.59 -1.70
CA ASP A 50 -10.69 10.60 -3.17
C ASP A 50 -9.90 9.40 -3.68
N GLU A 51 -8.89 8.97 -2.92
CA GLU A 51 -8.04 7.81 -3.18
C GLU A 51 -7.47 7.27 -1.86
N LEU A 52 -6.80 6.12 -1.92
CA LEU A 52 -6.02 5.58 -0.80
C LEU A 52 -4.57 5.31 -1.19
N VAL A 53 -3.67 5.34 -0.21
CA VAL A 53 -2.30 4.86 -0.34
C VAL A 53 -2.04 3.83 0.75
N PHE A 54 -1.52 2.66 0.37
CA PHE A 54 -1.00 1.65 1.28
C PHE A 54 0.51 1.63 1.17
N LEU A 55 1.20 1.81 2.29
CA LEU A 55 2.65 1.68 2.36
C LEU A 55 2.99 0.43 3.16
N ASP A 56 3.55 -0.56 2.47
CA ASP A 56 4.14 -1.73 3.11
C ASP A 56 5.46 -1.33 3.75
N ILE A 57 5.48 -1.33 5.09
CA ILE A 57 6.68 -1.03 5.89
C ILE A 57 7.29 -2.30 6.49
N SER A 58 6.85 -3.47 6.04
CA SER A 58 7.31 -4.77 6.54
C SER A 58 8.81 -4.96 6.26
N ALA A 59 9.52 -5.51 7.25
CA ALA A 59 10.97 -5.65 7.18
C ALA A 59 11.42 -6.88 6.37
N SER A 60 10.60 -7.94 6.28
CA SER A 60 10.97 -9.20 5.63
C SER A 60 10.41 -9.32 4.20
N THR A 61 11.05 -10.16 3.39
CA THR A 61 10.59 -10.46 2.03
C THR A 61 9.42 -11.44 2.00
N ASP A 62 9.32 -12.34 2.98
CA ASP A 62 8.24 -13.33 3.06
C ASP A 62 6.89 -12.67 3.35
N ASP A 63 6.89 -11.59 4.14
CA ASP A 63 5.72 -10.76 4.42
C ASP A 63 5.14 -10.09 3.16
N ARG A 64 5.97 -9.89 2.12
CA ARG A 64 5.53 -9.22 0.88
C ARG A 64 4.63 -10.09 0.02
N ALA A 65 4.78 -11.42 0.09
CA ALA A 65 3.85 -12.34 -0.56
C ALA A 65 2.46 -12.19 0.08
N THR A 66 2.42 -12.17 1.42
CA THR A 66 1.21 -11.97 2.23
C THR A 66 0.56 -10.61 1.98
N MET A 67 1.35 -9.56 1.70
CA MET A 67 0.81 -8.24 1.36
C MET A 67 -0.03 -8.27 0.07
N THR A 68 0.27 -9.17 -0.86
CA THR A 68 -0.54 -9.36 -2.09
C THR A 68 -1.98 -9.79 -1.76
N ASP A 69 -2.16 -10.65 -0.76
CA ASP A 69 -3.50 -11.09 -0.34
C ASP A 69 -4.25 -9.98 0.41
N VAL A 70 -3.53 -9.14 1.14
CA VAL A 70 -4.11 -7.93 1.74
C VAL A 70 -4.61 -7.00 0.65
N ILE A 71 -3.80 -6.76 -0.40
CA ILE A 71 -4.16 -5.91 -1.54
C ILE A 71 -5.42 -6.43 -2.24
N ARG A 72 -5.51 -7.75 -2.50
CA ARG A 72 -6.73 -8.36 -3.08
C ARG A 72 -7.97 -8.09 -2.24
N ARG A 73 -7.87 -8.32 -0.92
CA ARG A 73 -8.99 -8.07 0.01
C ARG A 73 -9.38 -6.60 0.10
N VAL A 74 -8.42 -5.68 -0.07
CA VAL A 74 -8.69 -4.25 -0.18
C VAL A 74 -9.42 -3.96 -1.49
N ALA A 75 -8.95 -4.49 -2.62
CA ALA A 75 -9.59 -4.31 -3.91
C ALA A 75 -11.06 -4.77 -3.92
N ASP A 76 -11.41 -5.80 -3.15
CA ASP A 76 -12.80 -6.28 -3.00
C ASP A 76 -13.75 -5.28 -2.30
N VAL A 77 -13.23 -4.31 -1.55
CA VAL A 77 -14.05 -3.40 -0.71
C VAL A 77 -13.90 -1.93 -1.07
N VAL A 78 -12.91 -1.57 -1.87
CA VAL A 78 -12.60 -0.18 -2.21
C VAL A 78 -13.16 0.15 -3.60
N THR A 79 -13.89 1.26 -3.71
CA THR A 79 -14.52 1.73 -4.96
C THR A 79 -13.88 2.99 -5.53
N ILE A 80 -12.81 3.47 -4.88
CA ILE A 80 -11.99 4.61 -5.29
C ILE A 80 -10.58 4.13 -5.66
N PRO A 81 -9.80 4.87 -6.46
CA PRO A 81 -8.46 4.43 -6.82
C PRO A 81 -7.56 4.28 -5.60
N PHE A 82 -6.69 3.27 -5.57
CA PHE A 82 -5.67 3.15 -4.55
C PHE A 82 -4.29 2.81 -5.11
N CYS A 83 -3.28 3.27 -4.37
CA CYS A 83 -1.87 3.09 -4.69
C CYS A 83 -1.22 2.20 -3.63
N VAL A 84 -0.31 1.33 -4.05
CA VAL A 84 0.50 0.52 -3.15
C VAL A 84 1.97 0.87 -3.35
N GLY A 85 2.68 1.11 -2.26
CA GLY A 85 4.13 1.29 -2.25
C GLY A 85 4.79 0.49 -1.12
N GLY A 86 6.11 0.42 -1.14
CA GLY A 86 6.90 -0.31 -0.14
C GLY A 86 7.59 -1.53 -0.72
N GLY A 87 8.93 -1.51 -0.74
CA GLY A 87 9.73 -2.68 -1.14
C GLY A 87 9.72 -3.07 -2.63
N ILE A 88 8.98 -2.39 -3.50
CA ILE A 88 8.84 -2.71 -4.93
C ILE A 88 10.10 -2.27 -5.71
N ALA A 89 10.76 -3.22 -6.38
CA ALA A 89 12.05 -2.96 -7.03
C ALA A 89 12.29 -3.69 -8.36
N SER A 90 11.33 -4.47 -8.85
CA SER A 90 11.43 -5.27 -10.08
C SER A 90 10.14 -5.24 -10.87
N PHE A 91 10.19 -5.46 -12.18
CA PHE A 91 8.99 -5.54 -13.03
C PHE A 91 7.95 -6.55 -12.48
N SER A 92 8.40 -7.72 -12.01
CA SER A 92 7.54 -8.74 -11.40
C SER A 92 6.83 -8.27 -10.13
N ASP A 93 7.42 -7.34 -9.37
CA ASP A 93 6.73 -6.74 -8.22
C ASP A 93 5.59 -5.82 -8.66
N PHE A 94 5.75 -5.09 -9.77
CA PHE A 94 4.69 -4.27 -10.34
C PHE A 94 3.52 -5.14 -10.79
N GLU A 95 3.79 -6.17 -11.61
CA GLU A 95 2.77 -7.11 -12.08
C GLU A 95 1.99 -7.69 -10.90
N ARG A 96 2.70 -8.21 -9.89
CA ARG A 96 2.07 -8.80 -8.70
C ARG A 96 1.11 -7.86 -7.98
N VAL A 97 1.48 -6.59 -7.83
CA VAL A 97 0.68 -5.60 -7.10
C VAL A 97 -0.50 -5.09 -7.94
N LEU A 98 -0.30 -4.88 -9.23
CA LEU A 98 -1.36 -4.49 -10.17
C LEU A 98 -2.37 -5.62 -10.37
N ASP A 99 -1.92 -6.85 -10.55
CA ASP A 99 -2.77 -8.05 -10.67
C ASP A 99 -3.56 -8.33 -9.39
N ALA A 100 -3.06 -7.87 -8.23
CA ALA A 100 -3.78 -7.94 -6.97
C ALA A 100 -4.91 -6.90 -6.86
N GLY A 101 -5.01 -5.95 -7.80
CA GLY A 101 -6.10 -4.98 -7.90
C GLY A 101 -5.72 -3.56 -7.53
N ALA A 102 -4.43 -3.25 -7.30
CA ALA A 102 -4.01 -1.86 -7.13
C ALA A 102 -4.08 -1.10 -8.47
N ASP A 103 -4.54 0.15 -8.44
CA ASP A 103 -4.57 0.99 -9.65
C ASP A 103 -3.19 1.56 -9.99
N LYS A 104 -2.34 1.73 -8.96
CA LYS A 104 -1.06 2.42 -9.05
C LYS A 104 -0.02 1.79 -8.13
N VAL A 105 1.24 1.91 -8.56
CA VAL A 105 2.41 1.46 -7.80
C VAL A 105 3.31 2.66 -7.47
N GLY A 106 3.71 2.76 -6.20
CA GLY A 106 4.66 3.75 -5.70
C GLY A 106 6.05 3.15 -5.51
N ILE A 107 7.05 3.70 -6.20
CA ILE A 107 8.47 3.38 -5.98
C ILE A 107 9.25 4.62 -5.55
N ASN A 108 10.28 4.42 -4.72
CA ASN A 108 11.19 5.47 -4.28
C ASN A 108 12.65 5.03 -4.43
N THR A 109 13.21 4.30 -3.46
CA THR A 109 14.63 3.90 -3.47
C THR A 109 15.02 3.13 -4.74
N ALA A 110 14.15 2.27 -5.26
CA ALA A 110 14.38 1.55 -6.52
C ALA A 110 14.46 2.50 -7.73
N ALA A 111 13.56 3.49 -7.81
CA ALA A 111 13.57 4.51 -8.85
C ALA A 111 14.84 5.37 -8.82
N VAL A 112 15.33 5.72 -7.63
CA VAL A 112 16.57 6.48 -7.47
C VAL A 112 17.79 5.66 -7.89
N LYS A 113 17.84 4.37 -7.54
CA LYS A 113 18.95 3.48 -7.89
C LYS A 113 18.95 3.08 -9.37
N ASN A 114 17.77 2.91 -9.95
CA ASN A 114 17.59 2.56 -11.35
C ASN A 114 16.42 3.36 -11.96
N PRO A 115 16.67 4.56 -12.51
CA PRO A 115 15.64 5.36 -13.17
C PRO A 115 15.02 4.69 -14.41
N GLU A 116 15.71 3.74 -15.05
CA GLU A 116 15.16 3.00 -16.20
C GLU A 116 13.96 2.13 -15.80
N LEU A 117 13.88 1.71 -14.53
CA LEU A 117 12.72 0.96 -14.01
C LEU A 117 11.40 1.70 -14.25
N ILE A 118 11.40 3.05 -14.19
CA ILE A 118 10.21 3.86 -14.47
C ILE A 118 9.80 3.71 -15.94
N ARG A 119 10.76 3.61 -16.87
CA ARG A 119 10.48 3.47 -18.31
C ARG A 119 10.06 2.06 -18.67
N GLU A 120 10.53 1.05 -17.94
CA GLU A 120 10.16 -0.35 -18.17
C GLU A 120 8.70 -0.64 -17.80
N VAL A 121 8.11 0.15 -16.90
CA VAL A 121 6.75 -0.07 -16.35
C VAL A 121 5.72 0.99 -16.78
N ALA A 122 6.12 1.98 -17.57
CA ALA A 122 5.27 3.07 -18.05
C ALA A 122 4.65 2.76 -19.42
#